data_AF-A0A966CES2-F1
#
_entry.id   AF-A0A966CES2-F1
#
_cell.length_a   1.000
_cell.length_b   1.000
_cell.length_c   1.000
_cell.angle_alpha   90.00
_cell.angle_beta   90.00
_cell.angle_gamma   90.00
#
_symmetry.space_group_name_H-M   'P 1'
#
loop_
_entity.id
_entity.type
_entity.pdbx_description
1 polymer ?
#
loop_
_entity_poly.entity_id
_entity_poly.type
_entity_poly.pdbx_seq_one_letter_code
_entity_poly.pdbx_strand_id
1 'polypeptide(L)' 'MLKKNFRILIEDIKAVTYHSLYVHQEKDGSWQAIILFDI' A
#
# COMPACT_ATOMS: atom_id res chain seq x y z
N MET A 1 27.53 -6.73 -5.85
CA MET A 1 26.48 -7.26 -4.95
C MET A 1 25.89 -6.08 -4.17
N LEU A 2 24.72 -5.58 -4.57
CA LEU A 2 24.08 -4.43 -3.91
C LEU A 2 23.37 -4.93 -2.64
N LYS A 3 23.82 -4.48 -1.46
CA LYS A 3 23.13 -4.73 -0.19
C LYS A 3 21.90 -3.81 -0.10
N LYS A 4 20.70 -4.40 -0.15
CA LYS A 4 19.45 -3.69 0.15
C LYS A 4 19.35 -3.51 1.66
N ASN A 5 19.49 -2.27 2.14
CA ASN A 5 19.28 -1.94 3.55
C ASN A 5 17.77 -1.79 3.79
N PHE A 6 17.14 -2.80 4.39
CA PHE A 6 15.78 -2.67 4.89
C PHE A 6 15.85 -1.95 6.25
N ARG A 7 15.25 -0.75 6.32
CA ARG A 7 14.92 -0.08 7.59
C ARG A 7 13.49 -0.43 7.95
N ILE A 8 13.27 -0.77 9.21
CA ILE A 8 11.91 -0.90 9.76
C ILE A 8 11.46 0.52 10.12
N LEU A 9 10.41 1.00 9.45
CA LEU A 9 9.73 2.25 9.79
C LEU A 9 8.49 1.89 10.61
N ILE A 10 8.41 2.37 11.84
CA ILE A 10 7.24 2.24 12.71
C ILE A 10 6.68 3.65 12.86
N GLU A 11 5.61 3.96 12.13
CA GLU A 11 4.91 5.24 12.18
C GLU A 11 3.42 5.01 12.43
N ASP A 12 2.80 5.92 13.17
CA ASP A 12 1.37 5.89 13.45
C ASP A 12 0.59 6.36 12.21
N ILE A 13 -0.48 5.65 11.85
CA ILE A 13 -1.34 6.04 10.74
C ILE A 13 -2.28 7.16 11.21
N LYS A 14 -2.22 8.33 10.58
CA LYS A 14 -3.10 9.47 10.86
C LYS A 14 -4.47 9.31 10.22
N ALA A 15 -4.52 8.86 8.97
CA ALA A 15 -5.77 8.72 8.22
C ALA A 15 -5.69 7.70 7.08
N VAL A 16 -6.84 7.11 6.76
CA VAL A 16 -7.09 6.39 5.51
C VAL A 16 -7.59 7.39 4.48
N THR A 17 -7.05 7.35 3.25
CA THR A 17 -7.40 8.32 2.21
C THR A 17 -7.92 7.66 0.95
N TYR A 18 -8.67 8.43 0.16
CA TYR A 18 -9.05 8.07 -1.21
C TYR A 18 -8.01 8.50 -2.25
N HIS A 19 -6.90 9.12 -1.84
CA HIS A 19 -5.86 9.56 -2.77
C HIS A 19 -5.24 8.35 -3.46
N SER A 20 -5.35 8.32 -4.79
CA SER A 20 -4.87 7.21 -5.61
C SER A 20 -5.44 5.84 -5.17
N LEU A 21 -6.63 5.81 -4.57
CA LEU A 21 -7.34 4.55 -4.30
C LEU A 21 -7.60 3.87 -5.63
N TYR A 22 -7.11 2.63 -5.74
CA TYR A 22 -7.39 1.77 -6.88
C TYR A 22 -8.03 0.49 -6.38
N VAL A 23 -9.10 0.07 -7.03
CA VAL A 23 -9.79 -1.19 -6.76
C VAL A 23 -10.07 -1.86 -8.10
N HIS A 24 -9.67 -3.11 -8.23
CA HIS A 24 -9.83 -3.87 -9.46
C HIS A 24 -10.16 -5.32 -9.13
N GLN A 25 -11.00 -5.91 -9.98
CA GLN A 25 -11.24 -7.34 -9.97
C GLN A 25 -10.48 -7.97 -11.12
N GLU A 26 -9.63 -8.94 -10.79
CA GLU A 26 -8.89 -9.74 -11.75
C GLU A 26 -9.81 -10.71 -12.50
N LYS A 27 -9.32 -11.23 -13.63
CA LYS A 27 -10.09 -12.16 -14.48
C LYS A 27 -10.44 -13.48 -13.81
N ASP A 28 -9.67 -13.87 -12.79
CA ASP A 28 -9.93 -15.06 -11.98
C ASP A 28 -10.97 -14.84 -10.87
N GLY A 29 -11.50 -13.61 -10.76
CA GLY A 29 -12.48 -13.21 -9.78
C GLY A 29 -11.90 -12.66 -8.47
N SER A 30 -10.57 -12.70 -8.29
CA SER A 30 -9.91 -12.10 -7.13
C SER A 30 -9.97 -10.57 -7.15
N TRP A 31 -9.96 -9.95 -5.98
CA TRP A 31 -10.00 -8.49 -5.83
C TRP A 31 -8.66 -7.97 -5.32
N GLN A 32 -8.20 -6.88 -5.92
CA GLN A 32 -7.00 -6.16 -5.51
C GLN A 32 -7.35 -4.70 -5.20
N ALA A 33 -6.67 -4.14 -4.20
CA ALA A 33 -6.79 -2.73 -3.85
C ALA A 33 -5.43 -2.11 -3.50
N ILE A 34 -5.24 -0.85 -3.87
CA ILE A 34 -4.10 -0.02 -3.46
C ILE A 34 -4.66 1.12 -2.59
N ILE A 35 -4.16 1.25 -1.37
CA ILE A 35 -4.56 2.28 -0.40
C ILE A 35 -3.34 3.12 -0.06
N LEU A 36 -3.49 4.45 -0.08
CA LEU A 36 -2.47 5.39 0.39
C LEU A 36 -2.83 5.90 1.79
N PHE A 37 -1.97 5.60 2.75
CA PHE A 37 -2.11 6.07 4.13
C PHE A 37 -1.41 7.41 4.32
N ASP A 38 -2.02 8.26 5.14
CA ASP A 38 -1.35 9.41 5.73
C ASP A 38 -0.68 8.96 7.04
N ILE A 39 0.61 9.27 7.19
CA ILE A 39 1.48 8.89 8.32
C ILE A 39 1.93 10.15 9.06
#